data_AF-A0A2P7SBW3-F1
#
_entry.id   AF-A0A2P7SBW3-F1
#
_cell.length_a   1.000
_cell.length_b   1.000
_cell.length_c   1.000
_cell.angle_alpha   90.00
_cell.angle_beta   90.00
_cell.angle_gamma   90.00
#
_symmetry.space_group_name_H-M   'P 1'
#
loop_
_entity.id
_entity.type
_entity.pdbx_description
1 polymer ?
#
loop_
_entity_poly.entity_id
_entity_poly.type
_entity_poly.pdbx_seq_one_letter_code
_entity_poly.pdbx_strand_id
1 'polypeptide(L)'
;MADRVLDEWDFSRGLRSVSAAEIKTFWNGYIVRRSAKIEHGSLYSRWRHVSDDLVISLYLTNRSVGLFVRGQRGERWATTVSRLSACEPELGEALGASLRGYEGCCYLSNHPLPVTDPACWPAAYEWLEGREEHYFRVLSGMRSERKTDQV
;
A
#
# COMPACT_ATOMS: atom_id res chain seq x y z
N MET A 1 32.51 -1.82 -5.61
CA MET A 1 31.58 -0.87 -6.27
C MET A 1 30.30 -0.91 -5.45
N ALA A 2 29.81 0.24 -4.97
CA ALA A 2 28.57 0.26 -4.20
C ALA A 2 27.42 -0.20 -5.11
N ASP A 3 26.84 -1.34 -4.76
CA ASP A 3 25.62 -1.84 -5.37
C ASP A 3 24.54 -0.78 -5.12
N ARG A 4 24.26 0.05 -6.14
CA ARG A 4 23.21 1.07 -6.05
C ARG A 4 21.89 0.30 -6.04
N VAL A 5 21.43 -0.05 -4.85
CA VAL A 5 20.06 -0.48 -4.60
C VAL A 5 19.17 0.62 -5.18
N LEU A 6 18.53 0.32 -6.32
CA LEU A 6 17.62 1.23 -6.99
C LEU A 6 16.48 1.53 -6.01
N ASP A 7 16.33 2.79 -5.65
CA ASP A 7 15.21 3.23 -4.82
C ASP A 7 13.91 2.96 -5.60
N GLU A 8 12.88 2.51 -4.90
CA GLU A 8 11.57 2.19 -5.50
C GLU A 8 10.98 3.37 -6.28
N TRP A 9 11.39 4.60 -5.94
CA TRP A 9 10.96 5.84 -6.57
C TRP A 9 12.01 6.44 -7.51
N ASP A 10 13.07 5.71 -7.89
CA ASP A 10 13.97 6.14 -8.95
C ASP A 10 13.30 5.94 -10.33
N PHE A 11 12.47 6.92 -10.71
CA PHE A 11 11.67 6.94 -11.93
C PHE A 11 12.49 7.00 -13.24
N SER A 12 13.83 7.04 -13.19
CA SER A 12 14.65 7.58 -14.28
C SER A 12 15.49 6.58 -15.10
N ARG A 13 15.49 5.27 -14.81
CA ARG A 13 16.40 4.32 -15.50
C ARG A 13 15.70 3.06 -16.01
N GLY A 14 15.44 3.02 -17.33
CA GLY A 14 15.16 1.81 -18.12
C GLY A 14 13.72 1.59 -18.57
N LEU A 15 12.72 2.21 -17.93
CA LEU A 15 11.31 2.14 -18.34
C LEU A 15 10.75 3.55 -18.54
N ARG A 16 9.89 3.75 -19.55
CA ARG A 16 9.18 5.02 -19.74
C ARG A 16 8.30 5.35 -18.53
N SER A 17 7.94 6.62 -18.37
CA SER A 17 6.93 7.01 -17.38
C SER A 17 5.54 6.49 -17.78
N VAL A 18 4.70 6.16 -16.78
CA VAL A 18 3.27 5.89 -17.00
C VAL A 18 2.56 7.23 -17.15
N SER A 19 1.82 7.42 -18.25
CA SER A 19 1.07 8.66 -18.48
C SER A 19 -0.12 8.78 -17.53
N ALA A 20 -0.60 10.01 -17.29
CA ALA A 20 -1.80 10.24 -16.48
C ALA A 20 -3.04 9.49 -17.02
N ALA A 21 -3.14 9.33 -18.35
CA ALA A 21 -4.21 8.56 -18.99
C ALA A 21 -4.11 7.07 -18.64
N GLU A 22 -2.91 6.49 -18.73
CA GLU A 22 -2.67 5.09 -18.37
C GLU A 22 -2.89 4.82 -16.88
N ILE A 23 -2.44 5.73 -16.01
CA ILE A 23 -2.68 5.67 -14.57
C ILE A 23 -4.19 5.66 -14.29
N LYS A 24 -4.94 6.54 -14.96
CA LYS A 24 -6.40 6.59 -14.83
C LYS A 24 -7.05 5.28 -15.31
N THR A 25 -6.65 4.77 -16.47
CA THR A 25 -7.16 3.50 -17.01
C THR A 25 -6.85 2.33 -16.08
N PHE A 26 -5.62 2.26 -15.56
CA PHE A 26 -5.21 1.24 -14.60
C PHE A 26 -6.13 1.25 -13.38
N TRP A 27 -6.33 2.42 -12.74
CA TRP A 27 -7.14 2.52 -11.54
C TRP A 27 -8.62 2.25 -11.81
N ASN A 28 -9.17 2.70 -12.94
CA ASN A 28 -10.54 2.39 -13.31
C ASN A 28 -10.72 0.88 -13.48
N GLY A 29 -9.77 0.21 -14.14
CA GLY A 29 -9.77 -1.25 -14.27
C GLY A 29 -9.68 -1.98 -12.94
N TYR A 30 -8.87 -1.48 -12.00
CA TYR A 30 -8.79 -2.04 -10.65
C TYR A 30 -10.10 -1.84 -9.87
N ILE A 31 -10.66 -0.62 -9.86
CA ILE A 31 -11.85 -0.28 -9.08
C ILE A 31 -13.08 -1.08 -9.53
N VAL A 32 -13.27 -1.30 -10.84
CA VAL A 32 -14.40 -2.09 -11.35
C VAL A 32 -14.37 -3.54 -10.86
N ARG A 33 -13.20 -4.07 -10.50
CA ARG A 33 -13.05 -5.44 -9.97
C ARG A 33 -13.33 -5.54 -8.47
N ARG A 34 -13.37 -4.43 -7.73
CA ARG A 34 -13.49 -4.44 -6.26
C ARG A 34 -14.93 -4.16 -5.82
N SER A 35 -15.36 -4.91 -4.81
CA SER A 35 -16.57 -4.60 -4.03
C SER A 35 -16.30 -3.61 -2.89
N ALA A 36 -15.05 -3.57 -2.40
CA ALA A 36 -14.64 -2.67 -1.33
C ALA A 36 -14.65 -1.20 -1.79
N LYS A 37 -15.04 -0.30 -0.88
CA LYS A 37 -15.02 1.14 -1.14
C LYS A 37 -13.56 1.64 -1.19
N ILE A 38 -13.09 1.88 -2.41
CA ILE A 38 -11.78 2.47 -2.67
C ILE A 38 -11.93 3.97 -2.93
N GLU A 39 -11.24 4.78 -2.16
CA GLU A 39 -11.25 6.24 -2.26
C GLU A 39 -10.08 6.77 -3.09
N HIS A 40 -10.26 7.98 -3.63
CA HIS A 40 -9.20 8.66 -4.37
C HIS A 40 -8.13 9.20 -3.40
N GLY A 41 -6.88 8.78 -3.61
CA GLY A 41 -5.72 9.34 -2.90
C GLY A 41 -5.10 10.49 -3.68
N SER A 42 -4.32 10.14 -4.70
CA SER A 42 -3.67 11.05 -5.66
C SER A 42 -3.75 10.47 -7.07
N LEU A 43 -3.06 11.08 -8.03
CA LEU A 43 -2.89 10.49 -9.37
C LEU A 43 -2.41 9.02 -9.26
N TYR A 44 -1.34 8.79 -8.49
CA TYR A 44 -0.67 7.50 -8.36
C TYR A 44 -1.23 6.58 -7.26
N SER A 45 -2.26 7.00 -6.52
CA SER A 45 -2.68 6.25 -5.33
C SER A 45 -4.18 6.20 -5.09
N ARG A 46 -4.60 5.13 -4.42
CA ARG A 46 -5.97 4.90 -3.96
C ARG A 46 -5.96 4.41 -2.53
N TRP A 47 -6.99 4.74 -1.77
CA TRP A 47 -7.04 4.44 -0.34
C TRP A 47 -8.18 3.48 -0.03
N ARG A 48 -7.91 2.51 0.82
CA ARG A 48 -8.96 1.78 1.56
C ARG A 48 -8.90 2.22 3.01
N HIS A 49 -10.03 2.69 3.52
CA HIS A 49 -10.16 2.94 4.95
C HIS A 49 -10.21 1.61 5.70
N VAL A 50 -9.44 1.54 6.79
CA VAL A 50 -9.54 0.46 7.77
C VAL A 50 -10.29 0.98 9.01
N SER A 51 -10.03 2.24 9.36
CA SER A 51 -10.31 2.85 10.64
C SER A 51 -10.31 4.37 10.50
N ASP A 52 -10.89 5.09 11.46
CA ASP A 52 -10.85 6.56 11.49
C ASP A 52 -9.42 7.12 11.49
N ASP A 53 -8.47 6.36 12.03
CA ASP A 53 -7.07 6.75 12.17
C ASP A 53 -6.12 6.00 11.23
N LEU A 54 -6.61 5.11 10.36
CA LEU A 54 -5.74 4.21 9.58
C LEU A 54 -6.31 3.87 8.21
N VAL A 55 -5.47 4.05 7.19
CA VAL A 55 -5.81 3.71 5.81
C VAL A 55 -4.70 2.89 5.16
N ILE A 56 -5.08 2.02 4.25
CA ILE A 56 -4.18 1.32 3.33
C ILE A 56 -4.04 2.18 2.09
N SER A 57 -2.82 2.62 1.79
CA SER A 57 -2.50 3.40 0.61
C SER A 57 -1.95 2.48 -0.48
N LEU A 58 -2.78 2.20 -1.48
CA LEU A 58 -2.39 1.51 -2.71
C LEU A 58 -1.68 2.49 -3.63
N TYR A 59 -0.60 2.06 -4.28
CA TYR A 59 0.12 2.87 -5.25
C TYR A 59 0.51 2.06 -6.49
N LEU A 60 0.88 2.80 -7.54
CA LEU A 60 1.56 2.26 -8.70
C LEU A 60 2.71 3.18 -9.11
N THR A 61 3.78 2.58 -9.59
CA THR A 61 4.91 3.23 -10.27
C THR A 61 4.98 2.71 -11.71
N ASN A 62 6.02 3.05 -12.47
CA ASN A 62 6.27 2.37 -13.76
C ASN A 62 6.85 0.96 -13.61
N ARG A 63 7.25 0.54 -12.39
CA ARG A 63 7.99 -0.72 -12.13
C ARG A 63 7.36 -1.62 -11.07
N SER A 64 6.36 -1.14 -10.36
CA SER A 64 5.71 -1.89 -9.30
C SER A 64 4.30 -1.38 -9.07
N VAL A 65 3.48 -2.26 -8.50
CA VAL A 65 2.33 -1.86 -7.70
C VAL A 65 2.62 -2.22 -6.25
N GLY A 66 1.96 -1.55 -5.32
CA GLY A 66 2.21 -1.85 -3.92
C GLY A 66 1.20 -1.20 -3.00
N LEU A 67 1.41 -1.45 -1.71
CA LEU A 67 0.64 -0.84 -0.66
C LEU A 67 1.48 -0.64 0.59
N PHE A 68 1.05 0.32 1.41
CA PHE A 68 1.59 0.56 2.73
C PHE A 68 0.49 1.14 3.63
N VAL A 69 0.74 1.09 4.93
CA VAL A 69 -0.14 1.64 5.95
C VAL A 69 0.26 3.09 6.24
N ARG A 70 -0.75 3.95 6.39
CA ARG A 70 -0.56 5.32 6.82
C ARG A 70 -1.69 5.74 7.76
N GLY A 71 -1.42 6.77 8.54
CA GLY A 71 -2.45 7.46 9.29
C GLY A 71 -3.46 8.15 8.40
N GLN A 72 -4.51 8.68 9.03
CA GLN A 72 -5.48 9.55 8.39
C GLN A 72 -4.82 10.73 7.64
N ARG A 73 -5.60 11.35 6.76
CA ARG A 73 -5.12 12.48 5.94
C ARG A 73 -4.53 13.58 6.82
N GLY A 74 -3.29 13.98 6.53
CA GLY A 74 -2.56 15.01 7.27
C GLY A 74 -1.73 14.50 8.45
N GLU A 75 -1.90 13.24 8.87
CA GLU A 75 -1.06 12.64 9.91
C GLU A 75 0.37 12.41 9.39
N ARG A 76 1.35 12.72 10.25
CA ARG A 76 2.77 12.52 9.95
C ARG A 76 3.15 11.05 10.15
N TRP A 77 4.06 10.57 9.31
CA TRP A 77 4.60 9.21 9.41
C TRP A 77 5.08 8.85 10.83
N ALA A 78 5.85 9.73 11.48
CA ALA A 78 6.33 9.48 12.83
C ALA A 78 5.20 9.22 13.85
N THR A 79 4.08 9.93 13.73
CA THR A 79 2.90 9.74 14.60
C THR A 79 2.27 8.37 14.36
N THR A 80 2.07 8.00 13.09
CA THR A 80 1.53 6.69 12.72
C THR A 80 2.44 5.57 13.22
N VAL A 81 3.76 5.70 13.03
CA VAL A 81 4.73 4.71 13.48
C VAL A 81 4.74 4.57 14.98
N SER A 82 4.75 5.67 15.74
CA SER A 82 4.68 5.61 17.20
C SER A 82 3.44 4.85 17.69
N ARG A 83 2.29 5.06 17.05
CA ARG A 83 1.04 4.34 17.37
C ARG A 83 1.14 2.85 17.04
N LEU A 84 1.70 2.49 15.89
CA LEU A 84 1.82 1.10 15.44
C LEU A 84 2.94 0.32 16.15
N SER A 85 3.94 1.01 16.70
CA SER A 85 5.04 0.37 17.42
C SER A 85 4.58 -0.36 18.68
N ALA A 86 3.43 0.02 19.25
CA ALA A 86 2.83 -0.66 20.40
C ALA A 86 2.26 -2.06 20.06
N CYS A 87 2.25 -2.41 18.77
CA CYS A 87 1.67 -3.65 18.23
C CYS A 87 2.76 -4.58 17.68
N GLU A 88 4.03 -4.21 17.85
CA GLU A 88 5.16 -4.98 17.36
C GLU A 88 5.66 -5.94 18.45
N PRO A 89 6.10 -7.16 18.07
CA PRO A 89 6.32 -7.63 16.69
C PRO A 89 5.08 -8.24 15.99
N GLU A 90 4.00 -8.50 16.71
CA GLU A 90 2.89 -9.33 16.25
C GLU A 90 2.24 -8.80 14.97
N LEU A 91 2.07 -7.48 14.87
CA LEU A 91 1.47 -6.85 13.69
C LEU A 91 2.37 -6.97 12.46
N GLY A 92 3.67 -6.73 12.60
CA GLY A 92 4.65 -6.90 11.53
C GLY A 92 4.71 -8.35 11.02
N GLU A 93 4.66 -9.32 11.92
CA GLU A 93 4.61 -10.74 11.58
C GLU A 93 3.31 -11.12 10.85
N ALA A 94 2.16 -10.68 11.35
CA ALA A 94 0.85 -10.94 10.74
C ALA A 94 0.73 -10.31 9.34
N LEU A 95 1.30 -9.12 9.13
CA LEU A 95 1.35 -8.48 7.82
C LEU A 95 2.46 -9.05 6.92
N GLY A 96 3.45 -9.73 7.48
CA GLY A 96 4.66 -10.16 6.79
C GLY A 96 5.42 -8.97 6.20
N ALA A 97 5.51 -7.87 6.93
CA ALA A 97 6.21 -6.65 6.52
C ALA A 97 6.73 -5.89 7.74
N SER A 98 7.81 -5.13 7.56
CA SER A 98 8.39 -4.34 8.66
C SER A 98 7.70 -2.99 8.79
N LEU A 99 7.40 -2.57 10.03
CA LEU A 99 6.88 -1.23 10.33
C LEU A 99 7.80 -0.11 9.80
N ARG A 100 9.12 -0.36 9.81
CA ARG A 100 10.15 0.62 9.44
C ARG A 100 11.03 0.14 8.28
N GLY A 101 10.54 -0.79 7.46
CA GLY A 101 11.28 -1.31 6.31
C GLY A 101 11.58 -0.26 5.23
N TYR A 102 10.75 0.78 5.15
CA TYR A 102 10.95 1.93 4.27
C TYR A 102 10.45 3.20 4.95
N GLU A 103 11.30 4.23 5.02
CA GLU A 103 10.93 5.49 5.67
C GLU A 103 9.75 6.15 4.96
N GLY A 104 8.74 6.59 5.72
CA GLY A 104 7.51 7.15 5.17
C GLY A 104 6.43 6.13 4.79
N CYS A 105 6.76 4.82 4.71
CA CYS A 105 5.82 3.77 4.29
C CYS A 105 5.77 2.64 5.32
N CYS A 106 4.83 2.69 6.26
CA CYS A 106 4.68 1.63 7.27
C CYS A 106 4.24 0.33 6.61
N TYR A 107 4.90 -0.79 6.92
CA TYR A 107 4.53 -2.12 6.38
C TYR A 107 4.45 -2.13 4.85
N LEU A 108 5.44 -1.54 4.18
CA LEU A 108 5.49 -1.52 2.73
C LEU A 108 5.55 -2.95 2.16
N SER A 109 4.67 -3.24 1.23
CA SER A 109 4.71 -4.43 0.38
C SER A 109 4.55 -4.00 -1.07
N ASN A 110 5.35 -4.58 -1.97
CA ASN A 110 5.28 -4.27 -3.39
C ASN A 110 5.38 -5.53 -4.26
N HIS A 111 4.96 -5.38 -5.50
CA HIS A 111 5.02 -6.39 -6.54
C HIS A 111 5.68 -5.78 -7.79
N PRO A 112 6.96 -6.09 -8.03
CA PRO A 112 7.68 -5.62 -9.19
C PRO A 112 7.10 -6.19 -10.50
N LEU A 113 6.64 -5.30 -11.39
CA LEU A 113 6.21 -5.62 -12.76
C LEU A 113 6.21 -4.35 -13.63
N PRO A 114 6.35 -4.47 -14.96
CA PRO A 114 6.32 -3.31 -15.84
C PRO A 114 4.89 -2.79 -16.00
N VAL A 115 4.47 -1.85 -15.15
CA VAL A 115 3.11 -1.25 -15.20
C VAL A 115 2.85 -0.51 -16.52
N THR A 116 3.92 -0.16 -17.24
CA THR A 116 3.84 0.41 -18.60
C THR A 116 3.36 -0.58 -19.66
N ASP A 117 3.30 -1.88 -19.35
CA ASP A 117 2.72 -2.93 -20.19
C ASP A 117 1.32 -3.32 -19.68
N PRO A 118 0.24 -2.97 -20.42
CA PRO A 118 -1.12 -3.37 -20.05
C PRO A 118 -1.33 -4.88 -19.92
N ALA A 119 -0.49 -5.71 -20.55
CA ALA A 119 -0.57 -7.16 -20.40
C ALA A 119 -0.23 -7.62 -18.96
N CYS A 120 0.53 -6.82 -18.20
CA CYS A 120 0.85 -7.11 -16.80
C CYS A 120 -0.23 -6.64 -15.82
N TRP A 121 -1.21 -5.84 -16.26
CA TRP A 121 -2.21 -5.27 -15.35
C TRP A 121 -3.11 -6.31 -14.66
N PRO A 122 -3.57 -7.40 -15.31
CA PRO A 122 -4.32 -8.44 -14.62
C PRO A 122 -3.59 -9.02 -13.40
N ALA A 123 -2.30 -9.35 -13.55
CA ALA A 123 -1.47 -9.84 -12.45
C ALA A 123 -1.27 -8.78 -11.36
N ALA A 124 -1.11 -7.51 -11.75
CA ALA A 124 -1.03 -6.40 -10.81
C ALA A 124 -2.31 -6.25 -9.98
N TYR A 125 -3.49 -6.42 -10.60
CA TYR A 125 -4.77 -6.34 -9.91
C TYR A 125 -4.96 -7.49 -8.95
N GLU A 126 -4.67 -8.72 -9.36
CA GLU A 126 -4.76 -9.92 -8.53
C GLU A 126 -3.88 -9.78 -7.29
N TRP A 127 -2.62 -9.34 -7.47
CA TRP A 127 -1.71 -9.12 -6.35
C TRP A 127 -2.21 -8.00 -5.42
N LEU A 128 -2.63 -6.85 -5.97
CA LEU A 128 -3.14 -5.74 -5.18
C LEU A 128 -4.35 -6.17 -4.36
N GLU A 129 -5.31 -6.86 -4.98
CA GLU A 129 -6.51 -7.35 -4.32
C GLU A 129 -6.20 -8.32 -3.19
N GLY A 130 -5.35 -9.33 -3.45
CA GLY A 130 -4.98 -10.31 -2.42
C GLY A 130 -4.23 -9.66 -1.25
N ARG A 131 -3.28 -8.77 -1.53
CA ARG A 131 -2.47 -8.12 -0.49
C ARG A 131 -3.27 -7.10 0.30
N GLU A 132 -4.12 -6.33 -0.37
CA GLU A 132 -4.97 -5.33 0.26
C GLU A 132 -6.04 -5.95 1.15
N GLU A 133 -6.66 -7.06 0.72
CA GLU A 133 -7.64 -7.79 1.54
C GLU A 133 -6.97 -8.44 2.77
N HIS A 134 -5.76 -8.98 2.60
CA HIS A 134 -4.95 -9.47 3.72
C HIS A 134 -4.67 -8.38 4.75
N TYR A 135 -4.17 -7.22 4.30
CA TYR A 135 -3.88 -6.09 5.17
C TYR A 135 -5.13 -5.61 5.89
N PHE A 136 -6.23 -5.46 5.16
CA PHE A 136 -7.49 -5.01 5.72
C PHE A 136 -7.99 -5.95 6.82
N ARG A 137 -7.92 -7.28 6.60
CA ARG A 137 -8.35 -8.28 7.58
C ARG A 137 -7.53 -8.21 8.86
N VAL A 138 -6.20 -8.20 8.74
CA VAL A 138 -5.28 -8.14 9.89
C VAL A 138 -5.50 -6.85 10.69
N LEU A 139 -5.50 -5.70 10.01
CA LEU A 139 -5.62 -4.40 10.66
C LEU A 139 -7.01 -4.17 11.29
N SER A 140 -8.07 -4.73 10.70
CA SER A 140 -9.43 -4.67 11.26
C SER A 140 -9.60 -5.63 12.45
N GLY A 141 -8.99 -6.82 12.40
CA GLY A 141 -9.01 -7.79 13.50
C GLY A 141 -8.34 -7.24 14.76
N MET A 142 -7.17 -6.62 14.59
CA MET A 142 -6.40 -6.02 15.69
C MET A 142 -7.17 -4.95 16.50
N ARG A 143 -8.10 -4.21 15.86
CA ARG A 143 -8.95 -3.24 16.56
C ARG A 143 -10.09 -3.88 17.35
N SER A 144 -10.54 -5.06 16.94
CA SER A 144 -11.64 -5.76 17.60
C SER A 144 -11.20 -6.34 18.94
N GLU A 145 -9.95 -6.81 19.02
CA GLU A 145 -9.34 -7.33 20.25
C GLU A 145 -9.13 -6.23 21.29
N ARG A 146 -8.61 -5.05 20.88
CA ARG A 146 -8.42 -3.91 21.80
C ARG A 146 -9.68 -3.29 22.40
N LYS A 147 -10.86 -3.52 21.80
CA LYS A 147 -12.14 -3.09 22.41
C LYS A 147 -12.59 -4.03 23.53
N THR A 148 -12.06 -5.25 23.57
CA THR A 148 -12.50 -6.28 24.52
C THR A 148 -11.74 -6.20 25.84
N ASP A 149 -10.52 -5.66 25.84
CA ASP A 149 -9.68 -5.47 27.04
C ASP A 149 -9.98 -4.19 27.85
N GLN A 150 -11.12 -3.52 27.58
CA GLN A 150 -11.53 -2.28 28.27
C GLN A 150 -12.82 -2.42 29.10
N VAL A 151 -13.22 -3.65 29.46
CA VAL A 151 -14.38 -3.91 30.35
C VAL A 151 -13.94 -4.49 31.68
#